data_AF-A0A125QIA9-F1
#
_entry.id   AF-A0A125QIA9-F1
#
_cell.length_a   1.000
_cell.length_b   1.000
_cell.length_c   1.000
_cell.angle_alpha   90.00
_cell.angle_beta   90.00
_cell.angle_gamma   90.00
#
_symmetry.space_group_name_H-M   'P 1'
#
loop_
_entity.id
_entity.type
_entity.pdbx_description
1 polymer ?
#
loop_
_entity_poly.entity_id
_entity_poly.type
_entity_poly.pdbx_seq_one_letter_code
_entity_poly.pdbx_strand_id
1 'polypeptide(L)'
;MRSLSEEALQKYFATEEARRSTQISLVASVANAYLTWQADKELLKLTQDTLAAFEQSYKLTSRSNEVGVASALDLSQARTSVENARVQLARYTRQVAQDENSLTLLLGTGLPANIASKPLSDDLLSEVPAGLPSDLLQRRPDIVQAEYNLKAANANIGAARAAFFPSISLTASAGTASPTLGGLFKGGSGTWAFAPQINIPIFNAGSLRASLDYSKIQKEINVANYEKAIQTGFQEVSTAWPRVRPTSSNWMPNAASSRLTRITTAWPSVATALVSTAT
;
A
#
# COMPACT_ATOMS: atom_id res chain seq x y z
N MET A 1 3.52 -31.51 11.39
CA MET A 1 4.44 -31.29 10.25
C MET A 1 3.70 -30.77 9.03
N ARG A 2 2.82 -31.55 8.37
CA ARG A 2 2.13 -31.12 7.14
C ARG A 2 1.32 -29.82 7.27
N SER A 3 0.63 -29.62 8.39
CA SER A 3 -0.12 -28.38 8.64
C SER A 3 0.77 -27.15 8.84
N LEU A 4 1.96 -27.31 9.43
CA LEU A 4 2.92 -26.22 9.62
C LEU A 4 3.64 -25.88 8.30
N SER A 5 3.93 -26.87 7.46
CA SER A 5 4.47 -26.62 6.12
C SER A 5 3.44 -25.91 5.24
N GLU A 6 2.16 -26.29 5.34
CA GLU A 6 1.08 -25.61 4.64
C GLU A 6 0.92 -24.16 5.13
N GLU A 7 0.94 -23.92 6.45
CA GLU A 7 0.93 -22.56 7.01
C GLU A 7 2.07 -21.70 6.44
N ALA A 8 3.29 -22.25 6.41
CA ALA A 8 4.47 -21.55 5.88
C ALA A 8 4.33 -21.26 4.38
N LEU A 9 3.77 -22.19 3.59
CA LEU A 9 3.52 -22.01 2.17
C LEU A 9 2.49 -20.89 1.92
N GLN A 10 1.38 -20.90 2.65
CA GLN A 10 0.35 -19.87 2.52
C GLN A 10 0.89 -18.49 2.96
N LYS A 11 1.72 -18.43 4.00
CA LYS A 11 2.44 -17.20 4.37
C LYS A 11 3.38 -16.72 3.27
N TYR A 12 4.06 -17.62 2.57
CA TYR A 12 4.90 -17.27 1.43
C TYR A 12 4.09 -16.66 0.27
N PHE A 13 2.93 -17.24 -0.09
CA PHE A 13 2.06 -16.63 -1.09
C PHE A 13 1.50 -15.27 -0.64
N ALA A 14 1.20 -15.12 0.66
CA ALA A 14 0.80 -13.83 1.20
C ALA A 14 1.91 -12.76 1.05
N THR A 15 3.18 -13.11 1.25
CA THR A 15 4.28 -12.15 1.09
C THR A 15 4.56 -11.81 -0.38
N GLU A 16 4.29 -12.73 -1.31
CA GLU A 16 4.35 -12.46 -2.75
C GLU A 16 3.30 -11.41 -3.16
N GLU A 17 2.06 -11.56 -2.70
CA GLU A 17 1.01 -10.57 -2.97
C GLU A 17 1.26 -9.24 -2.23
N ALA A 18 1.84 -9.28 -1.03
CA ALA A 18 2.26 -8.07 -0.31
C ALA A 18 3.33 -7.28 -1.10
N ARG A 19 4.29 -7.98 -1.72
CA ARG A 19 5.27 -7.37 -2.63
C ARG A 19 4.59 -6.71 -3.81
N ARG A 20 3.63 -7.40 -4.44
CA ARG A 20 2.88 -6.86 -5.59
C ARG A 20 2.07 -5.62 -5.22
N SER A 21 1.39 -5.66 -4.07
CA SER A 21 0.66 -4.51 -3.50
C SER A 21 1.60 -3.31 -3.30
N THR A 22 2.74 -3.55 -2.65
CA THR A 22 3.76 -2.52 -2.38
C THR A 22 4.31 -1.92 -3.67
N GLN A 23 4.54 -2.74 -4.70
CA GLN A 23 5.00 -2.27 -6.00
C GLN A 23 3.97 -1.37 -6.68
N ILE A 24 2.68 -1.73 -6.65
CA ILE A 24 1.61 -0.90 -7.19
C ILE A 24 1.53 0.43 -6.43
N SER A 25 1.59 0.40 -5.10
CA SER A 25 1.62 1.62 -4.28
C SER A 25 2.83 2.50 -4.60
N LEU A 26 4.02 1.92 -4.77
CA LEU A 26 5.22 2.66 -5.14
C LEU A 26 5.07 3.35 -6.50
N VAL A 27 4.58 2.62 -7.52
CA VAL A 27 4.34 3.19 -8.85
C VAL A 27 3.33 4.35 -8.77
N ALA A 28 2.23 4.17 -8.04
CA ALA A 28 1.22 5.21 -7.85
C ALA A 28 1.78 6.43 -7.08
N SER A 29 2.58 6.21 -6.04
CA SER A 29 3.23 7.28 -5.27
C SER A 29 4.22 8.07 -6.12
N VAL A 30 5.05 7.39 -6.93
CA VAL A 30 5.98 8.04 -7.85
C VAL A 30 5.22 8.85 -8.90
N ALA A 31 4.17 8.29 -9.50
CA ALA A 31 3.34 8.99 -10.49
C ALA A 31 2.70 10.26 -9.90
N ASN A 32 2.09 10.17 -8.69
CA ASN A 32 1.51 11.33 -8.02
C ASN A 32 2.56 12.39 -7.67
N ALA A 33 3.69 11.99 -7.09
CA ALA A 33 4.76 12.91 -6.75
C ALA A 33 5.32 13.62 -7.99
N TYR A 34 5.42 12.90 -9.11
CA TYR A 34 5.85 13.47 -10.39
C TYR A 34 4.86 14.51 -10.92
N LEU A 35 3.57 14.19 -10.89
CA LEU A 35 2.52 15.12 -11.32
C LEU A 35 2.44 16.36 -10.42
N THR A 36 2.62 16.20 -9.10
CA THR A 36 2.69 17.32 -8.15
C THR A 36 3.89 18.22 -8.41
N TRP A 37 5.09 17.64 -8.57
CA TRP A 37 6.31 18.38 -8.91
C TRP A 37 6.14 19.18 -10.21
N GLN A 38 5.53 18.56 -11.23
CA GLN A 38 5.30 19.21 -12.50
C GLN A 38 4.26 20.35 -12.38
N ALA A 39 3.21 20.16 -11.58
CA ALA A 39 2.20 21.19 -11.32
C ALA A 39 2.80 22.40 -10.60
N ASP A 40 3.62 22.16 -9.56
CA ASP A 40 4.26 23.23 -8.79
C ASP A 40 5.34 23.96 -9.62
N LYS A 41 5.98 23.29 -10.58
CA LYS A 41 6.85 23.95 -11.58
C LYS A 41 6.08 24.88 -12.51
N GLU A 42 4.92 24.47 -12.99
CA GLU A 42 4.06 25.33 -13.82
C GLU A 42 3.53 26.53 -13.01
N LEU A 43 3.14 26.32 -11.75
CA LEU A 43 2.73 27.40 -10.84
C LEU A 43 3.87 28.36 -10.51
N LEU A 44 5.09 27.86 -10.36
CA LEU A 44 6.28 28.68 -10.18
C LEU A 44 6.50 29.58 -11.40
N LYS A 45 6.44 29.01 -12.61
CA LYS A 45 6.58 29.77 -13.85
C LYS A 45 5.49 30.83 -13.99
N LEU A 46 4.23 30.47 -13.74
CA LEU A 46 3.11 31.41 -13.76
C LEU A 46 3.31 32.56 -12.76
N THR A 47 3.86 32.28 -11.59
CA THR A 47 4.12 33.29 -10.55
C THR A 47 5.27 34.21 -10.95
N GLN A 48 6.29 33.71 -11.63
CA GLN A 48 7.38 34.53 -12.20
C GLN A 48 6.84 35.51 -13.25
N ASP A 49 6.00 35.02 -14.18
CA ASP A 49 5.39 35.86 -15.22
C ASP A 49 4.46 36.92 -14.59
N THR A 50 3.70 36.54 -13.56
CA THR A 50 2.80 37.44 -12.82
C THR A 50 3.59 38.53 -12.07
N LEU A 51 4.68 38.15 -11.41
CA LEU A 51 5.54 39.10 -10.71
C LEU A 51 6.13 40.12 -11.69
N ALA A 52 6.64 39.66 -12.84
CA ALA A 52 7.17 40.55 -13.87
C ALA A 52 6.11 41.55 -14.37
N ALA A 53 4.86 41.10 -14.57
CA ALA A 53 3.76 41.97 -14.95
C ALA A 53 3.41 43.00 -13.85
N PHE A 54 3.39 42.59 -12.58
CA PHE A 54 3.13 43.50 -11.46
C PHE A 54 4.26 44.50 -11.24
N GLU A 55 5.52 44.11 -11.43
CA GLU A 55 6.66 45.03 -11.35
C GLU A 55 6.61 46.08 -12.46
N GLN A 56 6.21 45.70 -13.68
CA GLN A 56 5.95 46.65 -14.77
C GLN A 56 4.81 47.62 -14.44
N SER A 57 3.69 47.10 -13.92
CA SER A 57 2.54 47.92 -13.52
C SER A 57 2.92 48.92 -12.40
N TYR A 58 3.62 48.44 -11.36
CA TYR A 58 4.12 49.28 -10.28
C TYR A 58 5.04 50.40 -10.79
N LYS A 59 5.93 50.10 -11.75
CA LYS A 59 6.82 51.10 -12.35
C LYS A 59 6.05 52.17 -13.12
N LEU A 60 4.98 51.80 -13.83
CA LEU A 60 4.12 52.74 -14.53
C LEU A 60 3.35 53.63 -13.52
N THR A 61 2.73 53.02 -12.51
CA THR A 61 2.01 53.75 -11.45
C THR A 61 2.91 54.68 -10.66
N SER A 62 4.15 54.29 -10.37
CA SER A 62 5.16 55.14 -9.72
C SER A 62 5.43 56.40 -10.54
N ARG A 63 5.71 56.24 -11.84
CA ARG A 63 5.94 57.38 -12.75
C ARG A 63 4.72 58.29 -12.85
N SER A 64 3.52 57.70 -12.95
CA SER A 64 2.27 58.47 -12.96
C SER A 64 2.01 59.21 -11.65
N ASN A 65 2.40 58.65 -10.50
CA ASN A 65 2.30 59.32 -9.21
C ASN A 65 3.31 60.47 -9.07
N GLU A 66 4.54 60.29 -9.55
CA GLU A 66 5.58 61.33 -9.59
C GLU A 66 5.15 62.58 -10.37
N VAL A 67 4.35 62.41 -11.43
CA VAL A 67 3.76 63.52 -12.21
C VAL A 67 2.35 63.91 -11.75
N GLY A 68 1.88 63.39 -10.61
CA GLY A 68 0.61 63.76 -9.97
C GLY A 68 -0.67 63.18 -10.59
N VAL A 69 -0.56 62.25 -11.55
CA VAL A 69 -1.69 61.62 -12.24
C VAL A 69 -2.29 60.45 -11.43
N ALA A 70 -1.46 59.66 -10.74
CA ALA A 70 -1.91 58.56 -9.88
C ALA A 70 -1.83 58.95 -8.39
N SER A 71 -2.72 58.41 -7.56
CA SER A 71 -2.73 58.71 -6.13
C SER A 71 -1.70 57.89 -5.33
N ALA A 72 -1.37 58.33 -4.12
CA ALA A 72 -0.53 57.54 -3.20
C ALA A 72 -1.19 56.20 -2.80
N LEU A 73 -2.52 56.14 -2.82
CA LEU A 73 -3.27 54.91 -2.59
C LEU A 73 -3.03 53.91 -3.73
N ASP A 74 -3.08 54.35 -4.99
CA ASP A 74 -2.83 53.50 -6.16
C ASP A 74 -1.40 52.94 -6.15
N LEU A 75 -0.43 53.78 -5.76
CA LEU A 75 0.97 53.36 -5.61
C LEU A 75 1.13 52.28 -4.52
N SER A 76 0.47 52.46 -3.38
CA SER A 76 0.50 51.50 -2.26
C SER A 76 -0.16 50.17 -2.63
N GLN A 77 -1.28 50.21 -3.36
CA GLN A 77 -1.95 49.01 -3.88
C GLN A 77 -1.06 48.25 -4.87
N ALA A 78 -0.45 48.95 -5.83
CA ALA A 78 0.47 48.34 -6.79
C ALA A 78 1.68 47.71 -6.10
N ARG A 79 2.26 48.37 -5.08
CA ARG A 79 3.34 47.81 -4.27
C ARG A 79 2.89 46.53 -3.54
N THR A 80 1.70 46.55 -2.95
CA THR A 80 1.14 45.38 -2.24
C THR A 80 1.00 44.18 -3.19
N SER A 81 0.55 44.39 -4.43
CA SER A 81 0.47 43.32 -5.44
C SER A 81 1.84 42.71 -5.76
N VAL A 82 2.89 43.53 -5.90
CA VAL A 82 4.27 43.06 -6.11
C VAL A 82 4.75 42.22 -4.91
N GLU A 83 4.58 42.72 -3.69
CA GLU A 83 5.04 42.00 -2.50
C GLU A 83 4.27 40.69 -2.29
N ASN A 84 2.96 40.66 -2.57
CA ASN A 84 2.17 39.43 -2.56
C ASN A 84 2.69 38.40 -3.59
N ALA A 85 3.02 38.85 -4.80
CA ALA A 85 3.60 37.96 -5.82
C ALA A 85 4.99 37.44 -5.41
N ARG A 86 5.82 38.24 -4.74
CA ARG A 86 7.11 37.78 -4.19
C ARG A 86 6.94 36.71 -3.11
N VAL A 87 5.94 36.85 -2.24
CA VAL A 87 5.61 35.82 -1.25
C VAL A 87 5.21 34.50 -1.92
N GLN A 88 4.38 34.55 -2.96
CA GLN A 88 4.01 33.35 -3.73
C GLN A 88 5.21 32.75 -4.46
N LEU A 89 6.10 33.57 -5.01
CA LEU A 89 7.31 33.10 -5.69
C LEU A 89 8.18 32.29 -4.72
N ALA A 90 8.43 32.82 -3.53
CA ALA A 90 9.21 32.12 -2.50
C ALA A 90 8.52 30.82 -2.05
N ARG A 91 7.18 30.83 -1.95
CA ARG A 91 6.39 29.64 -1.61
C ARG A 91 6.54 28.53 -2.66
N TYR A 92 6.30 28.82 -3.94
CA TYR A 92 6.38 27.81 -4.99
C TYR A 92 7.82 27.36 -5.27
N THR A 93 8.80 28.24 -5.09
CA THR A 93 10.23 27.84 -5.14
C THR A 93 10.53 26.77 -4.09
N ARG A 94 10.03 26.96 -2.85
CA ARG A 94 10.18 25.96 -1.80
C ARG A 94 9.42 24.67 -2.10
N GLN A 95 8.18 24.76 -2.61
CA GLN A 95 7.39 23.57 -2.94
C GLN A 95 8.07 22.71 -4.00
N VAL A 96 8.56 23.31 -5.09
CA VAL A 96 9.30 22.58 -6.13
C VAL A 96 10.50 21.84 -5.55
N ALA A 97 11.26 22.47 -4.65
CA ALA A 97 12.38 21.81 -3.98
C ALA A 97 11.94 20.68 -3.03
N GLN A 98 10.80 20.82 -2.34
CA GLN A 98 10.23 19.77 -1.48
C GLN A 98 9.76 18.56 -2.30
N ASP A 99 9.14 18.81 -3.44
CA ASP A 99 8.68 17.76 -4.35
C ASP A 99 9.86 17.01 -4.99
N GLU A 100 10.92 17.73 -5.38
CA GLU A 100 12.16 17.15 -5.91
C GLU A 100 12.84 16.23 -4.88
N ASN A 101 12.91 16.66 -3.62
CA ASN A 101 13.42 15.82 -2.53
C ASN A 101 12.56 14.58 -2.31
N SER A 102 11.23 14.73 -2.38
CA SER A 102 10.28 13.62 -2.22
C SER A 102 10.40 12.59 -3.36
N LEU A 103 10.58 13.07 -4.60
CA LEU A 103 10.83 12.21 -5.75
C LEU A 103 12.17 11.48 -5.64
N THR A 104 13.23 12.17 -5.23
CA THR A 104 14.55 11.57 -5.01
C THR A 104 14.47 10.41 -4.01
N LEU A 105 13.70 10.59 -2.91
CA LEU A 105 13.47 9.55 -1.93
C LEU A 105 12.74 8.34 -2.51
N LEU A 106 11.67 8.56 -3.29
CA LEU A 106 10.87 7.49 -3.89
C LEU A 106 11.63 6.71 -4.97
N LEU A 107 12.50 7.39 -5.73
CA LEU A 107 13.34 6.76 -6.75
C LEU A 107 14.54 6.01 -6.16
N GLY A 108 14.94 6.32 -4.91
CA GLY A 108 16.13 5.78 -4.27
C GLY A 108 17.45 6.21 -4.93
N THR A 109 17.39 7.13 -5.89
CA THR A 109 18.50 7.64 -6.70
C THR A 109 18.24 9.12 -7.01
N GLY A 110 19.28 9.85 -7.41
CA GLY A 110 19.13 11.24 -7.84
C GLY A 110 18.25 11.36 -9.09
N LEU A 111 17.50 12.45 -9.24
CA LEU A 111 16.72 12.69 -10.44
C LEU A 111 17.64 12.75 -11.67
N PRO A 112 17.31 12.03 -12.76
CA PRO A 112 18.08 12.13 -13.99
C PRO A 112 17.98 13.55 -14.56
N ALA A 113 19.08 14.06 -15.11
CA ALA A 113 19.15 15.44 -15.62
C ALA A 113 18.25 15.70 -16.85
N ASN A 114 17.73 14.66 -17.51
CA ASN A 114 17.01 14.75 -18.78
C ASN A 114 15.54 14.31 -18.70
N ILE A 115 14.85 14.60 -17.60
CA ILE A 115 13.42 14.28 -17.51
C ILE A 115 12.65 15.10 -18.57
N ALA A 116 12.12 14.41 -19.58
CA ALA A 116 11.29 15.03 -20.60
C ALA A 116 10.00 15.53 -19.96
N SER A 117 9.92 16.83 -19.69
CA SER A 117 8.74 17.48 -19.14
C SER A 117 7.76 17.79 -20.28
N LYS A 118 6.70 16.99 -20.40
CA LYS A 118 5.50 17.39 -21.14
C LYS A 118 4.68 18.35 -20.27
N PRO A 119 3.92 19.30 -20.81
CA PRO A 119 3.01 20.13 -20.02
C PRO A 119 1.89 19.28 -19.38
N LEU A 120 1.33 19.72 -18.25
CA LEU A 120 0.21 19.01 -17.59
C LEU A 120 -1.06 18.96 -18.45
N SER A 121 -1.17 19.83 -19.45
CA SER A 121 -2.28 19.85 -20.39
C SER A 121 -2.30 18.66 -21.35
N ASP A 122 -1.20 17.91 -21.46
CA ASP A 122 -1.13 16.71 -22.29
C ASP A 122 -1.80 15.51 -21.60
N ASP A 123 -2.24 14.55 -22.40
CA ASP A 123 -2.77 13.28 -21.89
C ASP A 123 -1.63 12.40 -21.34
N LEU A 124 -1.39 12.49 -20.03
CA LEU A 124 -0.31 11.79 -19.33
C LEU A 124 -0.73 10.39 -18.86
N LEU A 125 -2.02 10.05 -18.88
CA LEU A 125 -2.57 8.80 -18.30
C LEU A 125 -3.60 8.17 -19.23
N SER A 126 -3.41 6.90 -19.60
CA SER A 126 -4.43 6.18 -20.36
C SER A 126 -5.71 5.97 -19.55
N GLU A 127 -6.85 6.10 -20.22
CA GLU A 127 -8.16 5.83 -19.63
C GLU A 127 -8.26 4.35 -19.21
N VAL A 128 -8.58 4.11 -17.94
CA VAL A 128 -8.74 2.76 -17.40
C VAL A 128 -10.18 2.30 -17.66
N PRO A 129 -10.39 1.16 -18.35
CA PRO A 129 -11.73 0.69 -18.66
C PRO A 129 -12.52 0.38 -17.38
N ALA A 130 -13.79 0.72 -17.42
CA ALA A 130 -14.78 0.43 -16.38
C ALA A 130 -15.03 -1.08 -16.25
N GLY A 131 -14.19 -1.80 -15.51
CA GLY A 131 -14.50 -3.17 -15.11
C GLY A 131 -15.66 -3.21 -14.11
N LEU A 132 -16.39 -4.33 -14.06
CA LEU A 132 -17.27 -4.62 -12.92
C LEU A 132 -16.42 -4.63 -11.63
N PRO A 133 -16.84 -3.94 -10.55
CA PRO A 133 -16.07 -3.87 -9.31
C PRO A 133 -15.71 -5.25 -8.75
N SER A 134 -16.56 -6.26 -8.95
CA SER A 134 -16.36 -7.63 -8.45
C SER A 134 -15.12 -8.33 -9.01
N ASP A 135 -14.86 -8.19 -10.30
CA ASP A 135 -13.75 -8.88 -10.97
C ASP A 135 -12.40 -8.21 -10.64
N LEU A 136 -12.43 -6.91 -10.35
CA LEU A 136 -11.28 -6.15 -9.88
C LEU A 136 -10.93 -6.49 -8.42
N LEU A 137 -11.92 -6.75 -7.56
CA LEU A 137 -11.69 -7.16 -6.17
C LEU A 137 -10.99 -8.52 -6.08
N GLN A 138 -11.27 -9.46 -7.00
CA GLN A 138 -10.58 -10.75 -7.03
C GLN A 138 -9.12 -10.67 -7.50
N ARG A 139 -8.74 -9.57 -8.16
CA ARG A 139 -7.38 -9.36 -8.69
C ARG A 139 -6.52 -8.46 -7.82
N ARG A 140 -7.10 -7.91 -6.74
CA ARG A 140 -6.45 -6.95 -5.85
C ARG A 140 -5.46 -7.68 -4.93
N PRO A 141 -4.14 -7.38 -5.02
CA PRO A 141 -3.12 -8.11 -4.27
C PRO A 141 -3.31 -8.05 -2.74
N ASP A 142 -3.82 -6.95 -2.21
CA ASP A 142 -4.12 -6.79 -0.79
C ASP A 142 -5.24 -7.73 -0.29
N ILE A 143 -6.27 -7.97 -1.11
CA ILE A 143 -7.35 -8.91 -0.80
C ILE A 143 -6.84 -10.36 -0.88
N VAL A 144 -6.07 -10.68 -1.92
CA VAL A 144 -5.48 -12.01 -2.11
C VAL A 144 -4.47 -12.32 -0.99
N GLN A 145 -3.65 -11.34 -0.57
CA GLN A 145 -2.79 -11.45 0.61
C GLN A 145 -3.60 -11.80 1.87
N ALA A 146 -4.72 -11.11 2.11
CA ALA A 146 -5.57 -11.37 3.27
C ALA A 146 -6.19 -12.78 3.21
N GLU A 147 -6.57 -13.26 2.02
CA GLU A 147 -7.04 -14.64 1.81
C GLU A 147 -5.96 -15.67 2.15
N TYR A 148 -4.72 -15.47 1.69
CA TYR A 148 -3.61 -16.36 2.02
C TYR A 148 -3.27 -16.37 3.51
N ASN A 149 -3.36 -15.22 4.19
CA ASN A 149 -3.21 -15.15 5.64
C ASN A 149 -4.31 -15.92 6.39
N LEU A 150 -5.55 -15.87 5.90
CA LEU A 150 -6.66 -16.67 6.42
C LEU A 150 -6.41 -18.18 6.22
N LYS A 151 -5.96 -18.59 5.03
CA LYS A 151 -5.59 -19.99 4.74
C LYS A 151 -4.46 -20.48 5.65
N ALA A 152 -3.45 -19.64 5.90
CA ALA A 152 -2.36 -19.94 6.83
C ALA A 152 -2.89 -20.15 8.26
N ALA A 153 -3.76 -19.26 8.75
CA ALA A 153 -4.38 -19.40 10.07
C ALA A 153 -5.23 -20.67 10.18
N ASN A 154 -5.94 -21.05 9.11
CA ASN A 154 -6.69 -22.30 9.06
C ASN A 154 -5.78 -23.54 9.13
N ALA A 155 -4.63 -23.52 8.42
CA ALA A 155 -3.64 -24.59 8.50
C ALA A 155 -3.07 -24.75 9.92
N ASN A 156 -2.83 -23.63 10.63
CA ASN A 156 -2.35 -23.66 12.01
C ASN A 156 -3.33 -24.34 13.00
N ILE A 157 -4.65 -24.26 12.77
CA ILE A 157 -5.64 -25.04 13.54
C ILE A 157 -5.36 -26.54 13.43
N GLY A 158 -5.00 -27.03 12.23
CA GLY A 158 -4.60 -28.41 12.02
C GLY A 158 -3.35 -28.81 12.81
N ALA A 159 -2.38 -27.91 12.93
CA ALA A 159 -1.19 -28.12 13.75
C ALA A 159 -1.52 -28.17 15.25
N ALA A 160 -2.37 -27.26 15.75
CA ALA A 160 -2.83 -27.27 17.12
C ALA A 160 -3.66 -28.52 17.46
N ARG A 161 -4.49 -29.01 16.52
CA ARG A 161 -5.19 -30.30 16.67
C ARG A 161 -4.23 -31.48 16.70
N ALA A 162 -3.16 -31.45 15.90
CA ALA A 162 -2.16 -32.51 15.88
C ALA A 162 -1.43 -32.67 17.23
N ALA A 163 -1.33 -31.60 18.03
CA ALA A 163 -0.70 -31.65 19.36
C ALA A 163 -1.46 -32.52 20.39
N PHE A 164 -2.74 -32.86 20.13
CA PHE A 164 -3.50 -33.81 20.95
C PHE A 164 -3.18 -35.28 20.63
N PHE A 165 -2.53 -35.55 19.50
CA PHE A 165 -2.19 -36.91 19.08
C PHE A 165 -0.78 -37.30 19.57
N PRO A 166 -0.50 -38.62 19.67
CA PRO A 166 0.83 -39.13 19.93
C PRO A 166 1.87 -38.54 18.97
N SER A 167 2.96 -38.03 19.53
CA SER A 167 4.14 -37.65 18.76
C SER A 167 5.13 -38.81 18.76
N ILE A 168 5.65 -39.15 17.57
CA ILE A 168 6.63 -40.22 17.40
C ILE A 168 7.93 -39.57 16.92
N SER A 169 9.00 -39.69 17.69
CA SER A 169 10.36 -39.29 17.30
C SER A 169 11.18 -40.53 17.01
N LEU A 170 11.88 -40.53 15.87
CA LEU A 170 12.78 -41.62 15.49
C LEU A 170 14.20 -41.05 15.46
N THR A 171 15.01 -41.42 16.45
CA THR A 171 16.43 -41.04 16.48
C THR A 171 17.26 -42.22 16.03
N ALA A 172 18.00 -42.04 14.94
CA ALA A 172 18.98 -43.02 14.46
C ALA A 172 20.35 -42.34 14.38
N SER A 173 21.39 -43.02 14.84
CA SER A 173 22.77 -42.58 14.69
C SER A 173 23.66 -43.76 14.33
N ALA A 174 24.72 -43.49 13.59
CA ALA A 174 25.76 -44.46 13.26
C ALA A 174 27.11 -43.73 13.24
N GLY A 175 28.17 -44.40 13.66
CA GLY A 175 29.49 -43.80 13.74
C GLY A 175 30.51 -44.79 14.30
N THR A 176 31.56 -44.25 14.90
CA THR A 176 32.57 -45.05 15.58
C THR A 176 32.74 -44.58 17.01
N ALA A 177 32.93 -45.54 17.91
CA ALA A 177 33.20 -45.28 19.31
C ALA A 177 34.43 -46.11 19.73
N SER A 178 35.39 -45.47 20.38
CA SER A 178 36.56 -46.15 20.92
C SER A 178 37.01 -45.48 22.22
N PRO A 179 37.52 -46.24 23.21
CA PRO A 179 38.11 -45.67 24.43
C PRO A 179 39.38 -44.83 24.17
N THR A 180 39.99 -44.93 22.99
CA THR A 180 41.19 -44.16 22.61
C THR A 180 41.01 -43.56 21.21
N LEU A 181 41.62 -42.39 20.98
CA LEU A 181 41.53 -41.70 19.69
C LEU A 181 42.08 -42.56 18.53
N GLY A 182 43.16 -43.31 18.77
CA GLY A 182 43.79 -44.19 17.78
C GLY A 182 42.97 -45.43 17.40
N GLY A 183 41.90 -45.75 18.14
CA GLY A 183 41.00 -46.86 17.85
C GLY A 183 39.73 -46.46 17.09
N LEU A 184 39.44 -45.17 16.90
CA LEU A 184 38.19 -44.68 16.31
C LEU A 184 37.94 -45.20 14.88
N PHE A 185 38.97 -45.40 14.07
CA PHE A 185 38.82 -45.86 12.67
C PHE A 185 39.38 -47.27 12.44
N LYS A 186 39.61 -48.04 13.52
CA LYS A 186 40.06 -49.43 13.43
C LYS A 186 38.87 -50.38 13.34
N GLY A 187 39.09 -51.58 12.79
CA GLY A 187 38.06 -52.62 12.75
C GLY A 187 37.50 -52.91 14.14
N GLY A 188 36.16 -52.99 14.25
CA GLY A 188 35.46 -53.22 15.52
C GLY A 188 35.04 -51.97 16.30
N SER A 189 35.39 -50.75 15.84
CA SER A 189 34.94 -49.49 16.48
C SER A 189 33.57 -49.00 16.01
N GLY A 190 32.98 -49.64 15.00
CA GLY A 190 31.68 -49.27 14.44
C GLY A 190 30.55 -49.45 15.44
N THR A 191 29.70 -48.43 15.58
CA THR A 191 28.53 -48.44 16.45
C THR A 191 27.35 -47.76 15.76
N TRP A 192 26.15 -48.17 16.12
CA TRP A 192 24.91 -47.54 15.69
C TRP A 192 23.89 -47.59 16.84
N ALA A 193 22.98 -46.63 16.86
CA ALA A 193 21.88 -46.58 17.80
C ALA A 193 20.59 -46.24 17.06
N PHE A 194 19.51 -46.90 17.44
CA PHE A 194 18.15 -46.59 16.98
C PHE A 194 17.24 -46.52 18.20
N ALA A 195 16.73 -45.32 18.48
CA ALA A 195 15.93 -45.00 19.65
C ALA A 195 14.62 -44.30 19.20
N PRO A 196 13.56 -45.07 18.88
CA PRO A 196 12.24 -44.51 18.68
C PRO A 196 11.61 -44.15 20.04
N GLN A 197 10.94 -43.01 20.11
CA GLN A 197 10.21 -42.56 21.30
C GLN A 197 8.81 -42.13 20.90
N ILE A 198 7.82 -42.50 21.71
CA ILE A 198 6.42 -42.09 21.55
C ILE A 198 6.04 -41.27 22.78
N ASN A 199 5.55 -40.06 22.57
CA ASN A 199 5.09 -39.17 23.63
C ASN A 199 3.60 -38.84 23.44
N ILE A 200 2.81 -39.10 24.48
CA ILE A 200 1.35 -38.89 24.50
C ILE A 200 1.00 -38.02 25.71
N PRO A 201 0.52 -36.79 25.51
CA PRO A 201 0.10 -35.93 26.61
C PRO A 201 -1.23 -36.41 27.20
N ILE A 202 -1.23 -36.94 28.42
CA ILE A 202 -2.45 -37.41 29.11
C ILE A 202 -3.11 -36.28 29.92
N PHE A 203 -2.32 -35.47 30.62
CA PHE A 203 -2.81 -34.32 31.38
C PHE A 203 -1.89 -33.13 31.17
N ASN A 204 -2.46 -31.98 30.81
CA ASN A 204 -1.76 -30.74 30.49
C ASN A 204 -2.46 -29.50 31.09
N ALA A 205 -3.31 -29.70 32.11
CA ALA A 205 -4.10 -28.66 32.75
C ALA A 205 -4.89 -27.75 31.78
N GLY A 206 -5.30 -28.28 30.62
CA GLY A 206 -6.05 -27.53 29.61
C GLY A 206 -5.19 -26.72 28.64
N SER A 207 -3.85 -26.76 28.74
CA SER A 207 -2.94 -26.01 27.87
C SER A 207 -3.18 -26.28 26.37
N LEU A 208 -3.32 -27.55 25.96
CA LEU A 208 -3.58 -27.88 24.55
C LEU A 208 -4.94 -27.37 24.08
N ARG A 209 -5.95 -27.38 24.96
CA ARG A 209 -7.27 -26.82 24.65
C ARG A 209 -7.20 -25.31 24.45
N ALA A 210 -6.49 -24.61 25.34
CA ALA A 210 -6.24 -23.18 25.21
C ALA A 210 -5.47 -22.84 23.93
N SER A 211 -4.45 -23.61 23.55
CA SER A 211 -3.71 -23.42 22.29
C SER A 211 -4.57 -23.66 21.04
N LEU A 212 -5.47 -24.64 21.08
CA LEU A 212 -6.44 -24.88 20.00
C LEU A 212 -7.45 -23.74 19.90
N ASP A 213 -7.98 -23.28 21.02
CA ASP A 213 -8.94 -22.17 21.05
C ASP A 213 -8.28 -20.86 20.60
N TYR A 214 -7.03 -20.59 21.00
CA TYR A 214 -6.21 -19.51 20.47
C TYR A 214 -6.08 -19.58 18.94
N SER A 215 -5.80 -20.76 18.39
CA SER A 215 -5.64 -20.94 16.94
C SER A 215 -6.95 -20.70 16.18
N LYS A 216 -8.11 -21.04 16.78
CA LYS A 216 -9.44 -20.73 16.21
C LYS A 216 -9.70 -19.22 16.22
N ILE A 217 -9.43 -18.55 17.34
CA ILE A 217 -9.56 -17.09 17.46
C ILE A 217 -8.67 -16.40 16.42
N GLN A 218 -7.45 -16.89 16.21
CA GLN A 218 -6.56 -16.34 15.19
C GLN A 218 -7.14 -16.49 13.78
N LYS A 219 -7.84 -17.59 13.46
CA LYS A 219 -8.58 -17.73 12.20
C LYS A 219 -9.70 -16.69 12.12
N GLU A 220 -10.50 -16.52 13.17
CA GLU A 220 -11.60 -15.53 13.20
C GLU A 220 -11.10 -14.10 13.01
N ILE A 221 -9.97 -13.74 13.62
CA ILE A 221 -9.29 -12.45 13.37
C ILE A 221 -8.94 -12.29 11.89
N ASN A 222 -8.43 -13.34 11.24
CA ASN A 222 -8.10 -13.28 9.82
C ASN A 222 -9.34 -13.24 8.91
N VAL A 223 -10.47 -13.83 9.32
CA VAL A 223 -11.76 -13.63 8.62
C VAL A 223 -12.15 -12.17 8.66
N ALA A 224 -12.13 -11.54 9.84
CA ALA A 224 -12.44 -10.12 9.98
C ALA A 224 -11.49 -9.22 9.18
N ASN A 225 -10.19 -9.56 9.13
CA ASN A 225 -9.22 -8.83 8.32
C ASN A 225 -9.48 -8.97 6.81
N TYR A 226 -9.87 -10.15 6.35
CA TYR A 226 -10.26 -10.39 4.96
C TYR A 226 -11.52 -9.60 4.58
N GLU A 227 -12.55 -9.64 5.43
CA GLU A 227 -13.77 -8.83 5.24
C GLU A 227 -13.45 -7.34 5.20
N LYS A 228 -12.59 -6.84 6.10
CA LYS A 228 -12.12 -5.46 6.10
C LYS A 228 -11.41 -5.09 4.80
N ALA A 229 -10.51 -5.95 4.29
CA ALA A 229 -9.81 -5.72 3.03
C ALA A 229 -10.78 -5.58 1.85
N ILE A 230 -11.81 -6.42 1.79
CA ILE A 230 -12.87 -6.31 0.77
C ILE A 230 -13.64 -4.99 0.90
N GLN A 231 -14.03 -4.62 2.12
CA GLN A 231 -14.78 -3.38 2.36
C GLN A 231 -13.96 -2.14 1.97
N THR A 232 -12.68 -2.09 2.35
CA THR A 232 -11.76 -1.03 1.96
C THR A 232 -11.56 -0.99 0.45
N GLY A 233 -11.35 -2.14 -0.20
CA GLY A 233 -11.20 -2.22 -1.65
C GLY A 233 -12.43 -1.69 -2.40
N PHE A 234 -13.63 -2.00 -1.92
CA PHE A 234 -14.87 -1.47 -2.50
C PHE A 234 -15.01 0.05 -2.29
N GLN A 235 -14.68 0.54 -1.10
CA GLN A 235 -14.67 1.97 -0.80
C GLN A 235 -13.71 2.74 -1.74
N GLU A 236 -12.48 2.26 -1.92
CA GLU A 236 -11.48 2.88 -2.80
C GLU A 236 -11.95 2.93 -4.26
N VAL A 237 -12.52 1.85 -4.80
CA VAL A 237 -13.06 1.85 -6.17
C VAL A 237 -14.24 2.81 -6.30
N SER A 238 -15.13 2.82 -5.30
CA SER A 238 -16.30 3.71 -5.30
C SER A 238 -15.95 5.20 -5.24
N THR A 239 -14.81 5.53 -4.61
CA THR A 239 -14.30 6.91 -4.51
C THR A 239 -13.46 7.32 -5.72
N ALA A 240 -12.74 6.38 -6.32
CA ALA A 240 -11.95 6.62 -7.53
C ALA A 240 -12.84 6.82 -8.77
N TRP A 241 -13.94 6.07 -8.91
CA TRP A 241 -14.77 6.09 -10.12
C TRP A 241 -15.42 7.46 -10.44
N PRO A 242 -16.02 8.20 -9.50
CA PRO A 242 -16.53 9.55 -9.77
C PRO A 242 -15.42 10.54 -10.16
N ARG A 243 -14.19 10.34 -9.65
CA ARG A 243 -13.04 11.23 -9.89
C ARG A 243 -12.49 11.13 -11.32
N VAL A 244 -12.75 10.00 -12.00
CA VAL A 244 -12.28 9.73 -13.37
C VAL A 244 -13.30 10.17 -14.44
N ARG A 245 -14.56 10.50 -14.08
CA ARG A 245 -15.46 11.17 -15.03
C ARG A 245 -15.07 12.64 -15.19
N PRO A 246 -15.08 13.18 -16.42
CA PRO A 246 -14.26 14.33 -16.76
C PRO A 246 -14.69 15.58 -16.00
N THR A 247 -13.67 16.30 -15.50
CA THR A 247 -13.73 17.70 -15.06
C THR A 247 -13.99 18.66 -16.24
N SER A 248 -14.69 18.21 -17.28
CA SER A 248 -15.00 18.99 -18.48
C SER A 248 -16.42 19.59 -18.48
N SER A 249 -17.25 19.33 -17.46
CA SER A 249 -18.55 19.99 -17.32
C SER A 249 -18.61 20.78 -16.02
N ASN A 250 -18.20 22.03 -16.09
CA ASN A 250 -18.52 23.04 -15.08
C ASN A 250 -20.07 23.16 -14.98
N TRP A 251 -20.63 23.24 -13.76
CA TRP A 251 -22.02 23.60 -13.40
C TRP A 251 -23.19 22.64 -13.74
N MET A 252 -23.71 21.96 -12.69
CA MET A 252 -25.13 21.93 -12.25
C MET A 252 -25.38 20.79 -11.22
N PRO A 253 -25.78 21.06 -9.96
CA PRO A 253 -26.23 20.03 -9.04
C PRO A 253 -27.73 19.78 -9.29
N ASN A 254 -28.14 18.56 -9.67
CA ASN A 254 -29.46 17.98 -9.31
C ASN A 254 -29.76 16.55 -9.83
N ALA A 255 -28.89 15.85 -10.56
CA ALA A 255 -29.27 14.55 -11.15
C ALA A 255 -28.77 13.27 -10.43
N ALA A 256 -27.96 13.37 -9.37
CA ALA A 256 -27.25 12.20 -8.81
C ALA A 256 -27.89 11.52 -7.59
N SER A 257 -29.01 12.02 -7.07
CA SER A 257 -29.60 11.53 -5.81
C SER A 257 -30.45 10.26 -5.93
N SER A 258 -30.85 9.84 -7.15
CA SER A 258 -31.84 8.76 -7.33
C SER A 258 -31.25 7.36 -7.61
N ARG A 259 -29.93 7.22 -7.79
CA ARG A 259 -29.29 5.92 -8.13
C ARG A 259 -28.43 5.31 -7.02
N LEU A 260 -28.11 6.07 -5.97
CA LEU A 260 -27.32 5.58 -4.83
C LEU A 260 -28.11 4.62 -3.92
N THR A 261 -29.44 4.63 -3.98
CA THR A 261 -30.31 3.81 -3.12
C THR A 261 -30.38 2.32 -3.51
N ARG A 262 -29.88 1.93 -4.70
CA ARG A 262 -29.87 0.51 -5.14
C ARG A 262 -28.59 -0.26 -4.83
N ILE A 263 -27.49 0.43 -4.53
CA ILE A 263 -26.20 -0.23 -4.23
C ILE A 263 -26.12 -0.61 -2.74
N THR A 264 -26.83 0.10 -1.86
CA THR A 264 -26.89 -0.19 -0.42
C THR A 264 -27.71 -1.43 -0.08
N THR A 265 -28.63 -1.88 -0.95
CA THR A 265 -29.50 -3.04 -0.69
C THR A 265 -28.93 -4.38 -1.13
N ALA A 266 -27.82 -4.41 -1.88
CA ALA A 266 -27.15 -5.65 -2.33
C ALA A 266 -26.03 -6.14 -1.37
N TRP A 267 -25.77 -5.39 -0.31
CA TRP A 267 -24.68 -5.61 0.66
C TRP A 267 -24.65 -6.99 1.37
N PRO A 268 -25.78 -7.63 1.72
CA PRO A 268 -25.73 -8.88 2.48
C PRO A 268 -25.42 -10.13 1.64
N SER A 269 -25.83 -10.19 0.36
CA SER A 269 -25.78 -11.44 -0.41
C SER A 269 -24.41 -11.74 -1.01
N VAL A 270 -23.65 -10.71 -1.41
CA VAL A 270 -22.35 -10.87 -2.07
C VAL A 270 -21.24 -11.19 -1.07
N ALA A 271 -21.27 -10.58 0.12
CA ALA A 271 -20.31 -10.87 1.19
C ALA A 271 -20.43 -12.33 1.68
N THR A 272 -21.66 -12.83 1.82
CA THR A 272 -21.92 -14.22 2.25
C THR A 272 -21.44 -15.25 1.21
N ALA A 273 -21.54 -14.94 -0.09
CA ALA A 273 -21.11 -15.83 -1.15
C ALA A 273 -19.58 -15.97 -1.25
N LEU A 274 -18.82 -14.89 -0.99
CA LEU A 274 -17.35 -14.89 -1.09
C LEU A 274 -16.65 -15.51 0.14
N VAL A 275 -17.27 -15.41 1.32
CA VAL A 275 -16.76 -16.06 2.54
C VAL A 275 -16.92 -17.58 2.46
N SER A 276 -18.02 -18.07 1.87
CA SER A 276 -18.30 -19.51 1.69
C SER A 276 -17.29 -20.23 0.79
N THR A 277 -16.74 -19.55 -0.22
CA THR A 277 -15.74 -20.13 -1.13
C THR A 277 -14.33 -20.18 -0.54
N ALA A 278 -14.06 -19.46 0.55
CA ALA A 278 -12.73 -19.35 1.18
C ALA A 278 -12.56 -20.20 2.45
N THR A 279 -13.65 -20.78 2.99
CA THR A 279 -13.65 -21.68 4.16
C THR A 279 -13.45 -23.13 3.80
#